data_AF-A0A7C6FGP7-F1
#
_entry.id   AF-A0A7C6FGP7-F1
#
_cell.length_a   1.000
_cell.length_b   1.000
_cell.length_c   1.000
_cell.angle_alpha   90.00
_cell.angle_beta   90.00
_cell.angle_gamma   90.00
#
_symmetry.space_group_name_H-M   'P 1'
#
loop_
_entity.id
_entity.type
_entity.pdbx_description
1 polymer ?
#
loop_
_entity_poly.entity_id
_entity_poly.type
_entity_poly.pdbx_seq_one_letter_code
_entity_poly.pdbx_strand_id
1 'polypeptide(L)' 'MKEFNTFLRVLLLLTLFHFGLFAAPADKTRTFSKTQKNGKTITYTLNGDEFISWLTSVDGYTLLENQKQEIVYAIK' A
#
# COMPACT_ATOMS: atom_id res chain seq x y z
N MET A 1 28.21 -15.80 32.68
CA MET A 1 28.41 -14.79 31.61
C MET A 1 28.03 -15.30 30.21
N LYS A 2 28.40 -16.53 29.82
CA LYS A 2 28.08 -17.07 28.48
C LYS A 2 26.56 -17.16 28.21
N GLU A 3 25.81 -17.73 29.15
CA GLU A 3 24.34 -17.87 29.06
C GLU A 3 23.61 -16.53 28.97
N PHE A 4 24.05 -15.53 29.74
CA PHE A 4 23.49 -14.18 29.70
C PHE A 4 23.70 -13.51 28.33
N ASN A 5 24.88 -13.71 27.73
CA ASN A 5 25.18 -13.21 26.39
C ASN A 5 24.37 -13.95 25.31
N THR A 6 24.14 -15.25 25.47
CA THR A 6 23.28 -16.03 24.57
C THR A 6 21.83 -15.52 24.64
N PHE A 7 21.32 -15.32 25.85
CA PHE A 7 19.98 -14.76 26.07
C PHE A 7 19.83 -13.37 25.42
N LEU A 8 20.80 -12.47 25.63
CA LEU A 8 20.78 -11.14 25.04
C LEU A 8 20.79 -11.18 23.49
N ARG A 9 21.56 -12.10 22.90
CA ARG A 9 21.60 -12.30 21.44
C ARG A 9 20.26 -12.79 20.89
N VAL A 10 19.61 -13.74 21.57
CA VAL A 10 18.28 -14.24 21.17
C VAL A 10 17.23 -13.14 21.31
N LEU A 11 17.25 -12.38 22.39
CA LEU A 11 16.34 -11.25 22.59
C LEU A 11 16.50 -10.20 21.49
N LEU A 12 17.74 -9.88 21.09
CA LEU A 12 18.03 -8.93 20.02
C LEU A 12 17.58 -9.44 18.64
N LEU A 13 17.73 -10.74 18.38
CA LEU A 13 17.21 -11.37 17.15
C LEU A 13 15.68 -11.34 17.09
N LEU A 14 15.01 -11.56 18.23
CA LEU A 14 13.56 -11.50 18.31
C LEU A 14 13.05 -10.10 18.04
N THR A 15 13.62 -9.05 18.64
CA THR A 15 13.14 -7.67 18.43
C THR A 15 13.30 -7.18 16.99
N LEU A 16 14.38 -7.56 16.31
CA LEU A 16 14.60 -7.23 14.89
C LEU A 16 13.56 -7.89 13.96
N PHE A 17 12.97 -9.03 14.35
CA PHE A 17 11.97 -9.75 13.54
C PHE A 17 10.59 -9.08 13.55
N HIS A 18 10.27 -8.22 14.53
CA HIS A 18 8.93 -7.65 14.70
C HIS A 18 8.64 -6.44 13.81
N PHE A 19 9.66 -5.81 13.19
CA PHE A 19 9.49 -4.55 12.46
C PHE A 19 8.72 -4.66 11.13
N GLY A 20 8.42 -5.86 10.63
CA GLY A 20 7.78 -6.08 9.33
C GLY A 20 6.40 -6.73 9.35
N LEU A 21 5.79 -6.95 10.51
CA LEU A 21 4.56 -7.77 10.62
C LEU A 21 3.25 -6.97 10.55
N PHE A 22 3.30 -5.63 10.49
CA PHE A 22 2.10 -4.80 10.49
C PHE A 22 1.99 -4.03 9.17
N ALA A 23 0.91 -4.30 8.43
CA ALA A 23 0.51 -3.52 7.28
C ALA A 23 -0.36 -2.34 7.73
N ALA A 24 -0.05 -1.11 7.34
CA ALA A 24 -0.89 0.04 7.60
C ALA A 24 -1.92 0.18 6.48
N PRO A 25 -3.24 0.17 6.81
CA PRO A 25 -4.26 0.31 5.79
C PRO A 25 -4.25 1.71 5.18
N ALA A 26 -4.57 1.79 3.89
CA ALA A 26 -4.75 3.05 3.19
C ALA A 26 -5.92 3.86 3.78
N ASP A 27 -5.73 5.18 3.86
CA ASP A 27 -6.81 6.11 4.23
C ASP A 27 -7.81 6.27 3.08
N LYS A 28 -8.97 5.63 3.24
CA LYS A 28 -10.07 5.65 2.26
C LYS A 28 -10.90 6.93 2.28
N THR A 29 -10.71 7.80 3.26
CA THR A 29 -11.46 9.06 3.38
C THR A 29 -10.89 10.15 2.48
N ARG A 30 -9.62 10.00 2.09
CA ARG A 30 -8.91 10.96 1.25
C ARG A 30 -9.12 10.67 -0.24
N THR A 31 -9.51 11.71 -0.96
CA THR A 31 -9.59 11.69 -2.43
C THR A 31 -8.33 12.26 -3.06
N PHE A 32 -7.90 11.63 -4.15
CA PHE A 32 -6.79 12.04 -5.00
C PHE A 32 -7.31 12.31 -6.42
N SER A 33 -6.56 13.07 -7.21
CA SER A 33 -6.91 13.34 -8.60
C SER A 33 -5.67 13.33 -9.49
N LYS A 34 -5.79 12.74 -10.68
CA LYS A 34 -4.72 12.68 -11.70
C LYS A 34 -5.29 13.06 -13.07
N THR A 35 -4.68 14.06 -13.71
CA THR A 35 -4.99 14.41 -15.11
C THR A 35 -4.20 13.50 -16.04
N GLN A 36 -4.90 12.82 -16.94
CA GLN A 36 -4.33 11.91 -17.92
C GLN A 36 -3.83 12.63 -19.16
N LYS A 37 -3.08 11.91 -20.02
CA LYS A 37 -2.52 12.45 -21.26
C LYS A 37 -3.59 12.94 -22.24
N ASN A 38 -4.77 12.33 -22.21
CA ASN A 38 -5.93 12.75 -23.00
C ASN A 38 -6.64 14.00 -22.42
N GLY A 39 -6.13 14.59 -21.34
CA GLY A 39 -6.71 15.76 -20.68
C GLY A 39 -7.81 15.45 -19.66
N LYS A 40 -8.27 14.19 -19.54
CA LYS A 40 -9.29 13.81 -18.56
C LYS A 40 -8.70 13.70 -17.17
N THR A 41 -9.32 14.34 -16.18
CA THR A 41 -8.99 14.14 -14.76
C THR A 41 -9.81 12.99 -14.18
N ILE A 42 -9.14 12.05 -13.52
CA ILE A 42 -9.78 11.00 -12.72
C ILE A 42 -9.58 11.31 -11.25
N THR A 43 -10.67 11.28 -10.49
CA THR A 43 -10.69 11.38 -9.03
C THR A 43 -10.95 10.00 -8.44
N TYR A 44 -10.17 9.62 -7.41
CA TYR A 44 -10.18 8.28 -6.83
C TYR A 44 -9.76 8.27 -5.37
N THR A 45 -10.06 7.19 -4.64
CA THR A 45 -9.52 6.88 -3.31
C THR A 45 -8.52 5.73 -3.40
N LEU A 46 -7.61 5.65 -2.42
CA LEU A 46 -6.65 4.55 -2.31
C LEU A 46 -7.23 3.46 -1.38
N ASN A 47 -7.01 2.21 -1.74
CA ASN A 47 -7.36 1.05 -0.94
C ASN A 47 -6.16 0.11 -0.79
N GLY A 48 -6.26 -0.79 0.20
CA GLY A 48 -5.24 -1.79 0.46
C GLY A 48 -4.26 -1.35 1.54
N ASP A 49 -2.99 -1.73 1.37
CA ASP A 49 -1.89 -1.50 2.29
C ASP A 49 -0.54 -1.42 1.52
N GLU A 50 0.59 -1.50 2.22
CA GLU A 50 1.93 -1.42 1.62
C GLU A 50 2.26 -2.58 0.67
N PHE A 51 1.54 -3.70 0.76
CA PHE A 51 1.80 -4.91 -0.02
C PHE A 51 0.90 -4.99 -1.25
N ILE A 52 -0.38 -4.65 -1.09
CA ILE A 52 -1.37 -4.70 -2.16
C ILE A 52 -2.18 -3.42 -2.12
N SER A 53 -2.19 -2.66 -3.21
CA SER A 53 -3.00 -1.46 -3.31
C SER A 53 -3.72 -1.36 -4.66
N TRP A 54 -4.88 -0.71 -4.63
CA TRP A 54 -5.66 -0.40 -5.83
C TRP A 54 -6.41 0.91 -5.64
N LEU A 55 -6.89 1.44 -6.75
CA LEU A 55 -7.62 2.69 -6.78
C LEU A 55 -9.12 2.40 -6.92
N THR A 56 -9.97 3.22 -6.30
CA THR A 56 -11.42 3.16 -6.50
C THR A 56 -11.91 4.51 -6.96
N SER A 57 -12.65 4.54 -8.06
CA SER A 57 -13.28 5.76 -8.58
C SER A 57 -14.35 6.27 -7.62
N VAL A 58 -14.72 7.54 -7.73
CA VAL A 58 -15.75 8.15 -6.86
C VAL A 58 -17.13 7.50 -7.05
N ASP A 59 -17.37 6.92 -8.22
CA ASP A 59 -18.55 6.13 -8.60
C ASP A 59 -18.43 4.63 -8.28
N GLY A 60 -17.36 4.20 -7.60
CA GLY A 60 -17.25 2.88 -6.98
C GLY A 60 -16.64 1.77 -7.83
N TYR A 61 -16.03 2.10 -8.98
CA TYR A 61 -15.33 1.12 -9.81
C TYR A 61 -13.89 0.93 -9.39
N THR A 62 -13.39 -0.31 -9.49
CA THR A 62 -11.97 -0.61 -9.31
C THR A 62 -11.16 -0.10 -10.50
N LEU A 63 -10.09 0.60 -10.20
CA LEU A 63 -9.16 1.19 -11.16
C LEU A 63 -7.74 0.66 -10.90
N LEU A 64 -6.94 0.58 -11.96
CA LEU A 64 -5.55 0.17 -11.94
C LEU A 64 -4.70 1.14 -12.74
N GLU A 65 -3.40 1.19 -12.45
CA GLU A 65 -2.44 1.89 -13.30
C GLU A 65 -1.89 0.94 -14.36
N ASN A 66 -1.98 1.32 -15.63
CA ASN A 66 -1.40 0.55 -16.73
C ASN A 66 0.11 0.85 -16.90
N GLN A 67 0.77 0.12 -17.81
CA GLN A 67 2.20 0.32 -18.12
C GLN A 67 2.55 1.74 -18.62
N LYS A 68 1.55 2.50 -19.09
CA LYS A 68 1.72 3.89 -19.58
C LYS A 68 1.50 4.92 -18.48
N GLN A 69 1.36 4.49 -17.22
CA GLN A 69 1.04 5.33 -16.07
C GLN A 69 -0.31 6.04 -16.18
N GLU A 70 -1.27 5.42 -16.88
CA GLU A 70 -2.64 5.91 -16.98
C GLU A 70 -3.57 5.08 -16.10
N ILE A 71 -4.54 5.75 -15.48
CA ILE A 71 -5.53 5.10 -14.63
C ILE A 71 -6.64 4.55 -15.53
N VAL A 72 -6.83 3.24 -15.51
CA VAL A 72 -7.82 2.54 -16.32
C VAL A 72 -8.75 1.73 -15.42
N TYR A 73 -9.94 1.41 -15.92
CA TYR A 73 -10.82 0.47 -15.23
C TYR A 73 -10.17 -0.91 -15.17
N ALA A 74 -10.28 -1.57 -14.02
CA ALA A 74 -9.98 -2.98 -13.90
C ALA A 74 -11.11 -3.75 -14.61
N ILE A 75 -11.00 -3.91 -15.92
CA ILE A 75 -11.94 -4.72 -16.70
C ILE A 75 -11.63 -6.18 -16.39
N LYS A 76 -12.66 -6.95 -16.04
CA LYS A 76 -12.59 -8.40 -15.84
C LYS A 76 -12.53 -9.13 -17.18
#